data_AF-A0AAU9UHE9-F1
#
_entry.id   AF-A0AAU9UHE9-F1
#
_cell.length_a   1.000
_cell.length_b   1.000
_cell.length_c   1.000
_cell.angle_alpha   90.00
_cell.angle_beta   90.00
_cell.angle_gamma   90.00
#
_symmetry.space_group_name_H-M   'P 1'
#
loop_
_entity.id
_entity.type
_entity.pdbx_description
1 polymer ?
#
loop_
_entity_poly.entity_id
_entity_poly.type
_entity_poly.pdbx_seq_one_letter_code
_entity_poly.pdbx_strand_id
1 'polypeptide(L)'
;MSYPPPYGPPPPPYGPGWQPPPNPYPYPPSDFGQVTQPQPPMPVYVPGTMMVPVPVMPQMPQMPQMPQMPQMPQPDLGQPTYVTNYIYHGQTSGSEQVQISESAGDYDWVPSTSTTANNLAGRAVVGGKEGWDGSPLWVIRAWHNGDLIPGKLSVRHNSASVMFNGKEIPVQNIEVLCAKPDSLRWVPSSNGNVPPGAIVGGKTSSGETLYVGRARHQLSITPGKVHPSHNSCYIGFGGAEIAYKKFDVLCRLS
;
A
#
# COMPACT_ATOMS: atom_id res chain seq x y z
N MET A 1 -10.72 -43.11 14.53
CA MET A 1 -9.27 -43.17 14.29
C MET A 1 -8.78 -41.73 14.18
N SER A 2 -8.17 -41.22 15.25
CA SER A 2 -7.67 -39.85 15.38
C SER A 2 -6.16 -39.83 15.09
N TYR A 3 -5.73 -38.97 14.16
CA TYR A 3 -4.31 -38.74 13.89
C TYR A 3 -3.68 -37.92 15.02
N PRO A 4 -2.40 -38.15 15.38
CA PRO A 4 -1.70 -37.32 16.36
C PRO A 4 -1.31 -35.95 15.77
N PRO A 5 -1.16 -34.90 16.59
CA PRO A 5 -0.70 -33.59 16.14
C PRO A 5 0.77 -33.63 15.65
N PRO A 6 1.14 -32.84 14.62
CA PRO A 6 2.46 -32.90 13.99
C PRO A 6 3.59 -32.23 14.79
N TYR A 7 3.30 -31.68 15.96
CA TYR A 7 4.29 -31.00 16.80
C TYR A 7 4.24 -31.57 18.21
N GLY A 8 5.39 -32.09 18.66
CA GLY A 8 5.59 -32.54 20.04
C GLY A 8 5.37 -31.40 21.05
N PRO A 9 5.34 -31.73 22.35
CA PRO A 9 5.10 -30.74 23.39
C PRO A 9 6.12 -29.59 23.31
N PRO A 10 5.70 -28.34 23.63
CA PRO A 10 6.60 -27.19 23.63
C PRO A 10 7.77 -27.41 24.59
N PRO A 11 8.98 -26.91 24.27
CA PRO A 11 10.13 -27.06 25.14
C PRO A 11 9.91 -26.36 26.49
N PRO A 12 10.49 -26.89 27.59
CA PRO A 12 10.36 -26.30 28.91
C PRO A 12 11.00 -24.91 28.97
N PRO A 13 10.53 -24.03 29.88
CA PRO A 13 11.05 -22.67 30.03
C PRO A 13 12.55 -22.71 30.39
N TYR A 14 13.31 -21.85 29.71
CA TYR A 14 14.76 -21.75 29.83
C TYR A 14 15.19 -21.50 31.28
N GLY A 15 15.93 -22.44 31.87
CA GLY A 15 16.62 -22.26 33.15
C GLY A 15 17.90 -21.43 32.99
N PRO A 16 18.40 -20.78 34.06
CA PRO A 16 19.61 -19.98 34.01
C PRO A 16 20.82 -20.90 33.81
N GLY A 17 21.45 -20.86 32.64
CA GLY A 17 22.71 -21.57 32.38
C GLY A 17 22.85 -22.27 31.02
N TRP A 18 21.86 -22.24 30.14
CA TRP A 18 21.98 -22.77 28.79
C TRP A 18 22.39 -21.68 27.78
N GLN A 19 23.55 -21.85 27.13
CA GLN A 19 23.94 -21.05 25.96
C GLN A 19 23.61 -21.85 24.68
N PRO A 20 22.96 -21.24 23.67
CA PRO A 20 22.71 -21.90 22.40
C PRO A 20 24.01 -22.14 21.61
N PRO A 21 24.05 -23.15 20.72
CA PRO A 21 25.21 -23.39 19.86
C PRO A 21 25.48 -22.17 18.95
N PRO A 22 26.74 -21.92 18.57
CA PRO A 22 27.11 -20.75 17.77
C PRO A 22 26.46 -20.80 16.38
N ASN A 23 25.90 -19.66 15.97
CA ASN A 23 25.25 -19.49 14.68
C ASN A 23 26.28 -19.66 13.55
N PRO A 24 26.05 -20.52 12.54
CA PRO A 24 26.97 -20.69 11.41
C PRO A 24 26.98 -19.50 10.44
N TYR A 25 26.15 -18.47 10.69
CA TYR A 25 26.09 -17.24 9.92
C TYR A 25 26.29 -16.03 10.85
N PRO A 26 27.37 -15.26 10.71
CA PRO A 26 27.53 -14.03 11.48
C PRO A 26 26.44 -13.02 11.08
N TYR A 27 25.68 -12.54 12.04
CA TYR A 27 24.84 -11.34 11.86
C TYR A 27 25.76 -10.14 11.61
N PRO A 28 25.46 -9.25 10.66
CA PRO A 28 26.20 -8.01 10.50
C PRO A 28 26.01 -7.11 11.75
N PRO A 29 27.00 -6.28 12.11
CA PRO A 29 26.91 -5.44 13.30
C PRO A 29 25.76 -4.43 13.20
N SER A 30 25.06 -4.25 14.33
CA SER A 30 24.14 -3.15 14.54
C SER A 30 24.92 -1.86 14.79
N ASP A 31 24.99 -0.96 13.81
CA ASP A 31 25.56 0.37 14.01
C ASP A 31 24.46 1.44 13.83
N PHE A 32 24.07 2.03 14.95
CA PHE A 32 23.25 3.23 15.00
C PHE A 32 24.20 4.43 14.82
N GLY A 33 24.17 5.11 13.67
CA GLY A 33 24.81 6.43 13.56
C GLY A 33 25.19 6.89 12.15
N GLN A 34 24.63 8.04 11.76
CA GLN A 34 25.11 8.99 10.74
C GLN A 34 25.33 8.49 9.30
N VAL A 35 24.43 8.96 8.43
CA VAL A 35 24.60 8.97 6.96
C VAL A 35 25.81 9.82 6.61
N THR A 36 26.92 9.20 6.22
CA THR A 36 28.02 9.88 5.51
C THR A 36 28.00 9.43 4.05
N GLN A 37 28.04 10.40 3.13
CA GLN A 37 28.06 10.16 1.68
C GLN A 37 29.30 9.34 1.27
N PRO A 38 29.24 8.53 0.19
CA PRO A 38 30.40 7.79 -0.26
C PRO A 38 31.48 8.73 -0.80
N GLN A 39 32.65 8.72 -0.15
CA GLN A 39 33.87 9.35 -0.67
C GLN A 39 34.41 8.53 -1.86
N PRO A 40 34.95 9.16 -2.92
CA PRO A 40 35.59 8.45 -4.01
C PRO A 40 36.87 7.74 -3.53
N PRO A 41 37.28 6.62 -4.17
CA PRO A 41 38.41 5.83 -3.70
C PRO A 41 39.74 6.58 -3.86
N MET A 42 40.58 6.53 -2.83
CA MET A 42 41.95 7.05 -2.85
C MET A 42 42.85 6.10 -3.68
N PRO A 43 43.80 6.61 -4.50
CA PRO A 43 44.66 5.77 -5.30
C PRO A 43 45.73 5.07 -4.45
N VAL A 44 45.95 3.78 -4.75
CA VAL A 44 46.96 2.93 -4.12
C VAL A 44 48.33 3.24 -4.74
N TYR A 45 49.32 3.60 -3.92
CA TYR A 45 50.69 3.89 -4.39
C TYR A 45 51.48 2.60 -4.59
N VAL A 46 51.86 2.30 -5.85
CA VAL A 46 52.84 1.27 -6.20
C VAL A 46 54.13 2.00 -6.62
N PRO A 47 55.30 1.75 -5.99
CA PRO A 47 56.52 2.44 -6.38
C PRO A 47 56.99 1.97 -7.76
N GLY A 48 57.08 2.88 -8.75
CA GLY A 48 57.83 2.63 -9.98
C GLY A 48 57.24 3.05 -11.34
N THR A 49 56.04 3.65 -11.42
CA THR A 49 55.45 4.03 -12.73
C THR A 49 55.26 5.55 -12.90
N MET A 50 55.57 6.04 -14.09
CA MET A 50 55.64 7.45 -14.50
C MET A 50 54.31 8.20 -14.25
N MET A 51 54.40 9.41 -13.69
CA MET A 51 53.24 10.29 -13.44
C MET A 51 52.70 10.83 -14.77
N VAL A 52 51.45 10.49 -15.11
CA VAL A 52 50.73 11.14 -16.22
C VAL A 52 49.99 12.36 -15.63
N PRO A 53 50.10 13.57 -16.21
CA PRO A 53 49.41 14.74 -15.66
C PRO A 53 47.89 14.57 -15.78
N VAL A 54 47.17 14.78 -14.67
CA VAL A 54 45.70 14.87 -14.68
C VAL A 54 45.30 16.20 -15.31
N PRO A 55 44.42 16.25 -16.32
CA PRO A 55 43.93 17.50 -16.86
C PRO A 55 43.08 18.24 -15.82
N VAL A 56 43.40 19.51 -15.59
CA VAL A 56 42.63 20.41 -14.72
C VAL A 56 41.26 20.65 -15.37
N MET A 57 40.20 20.29 -14.65
CA MET A 57 38.82 20.55 -15.09
C MET A 57 38.54 22.06 -15.01
N PRO A 58 37.96 22.70 -16.05
CA PRO A 58 37.54 24.10 -15.93
C PRO A 58 36.41 24.22 -14.90
N GLN A 59 36.52 25.20 -14.00
CA GLN A 59 35.50 25.50 -13.00
C GLN A 59 34.18 25.87 -13.69
N MET A 60 33.07 25.25 -13.28
CA MET A 60 31.74 25.63 -13.74
C MET A 60 31.44 27.08 -13.32
N PRO A 61 30.81 27.90 -14.19
CA PRO A 61 30.33 29.21 -13.78
C PRO A 61 29.27 29.06 -12.69
N GLN A 62 29.40 29.84 -11.62
CA GLN A 62 28.41 29.86 -10.55
C GLN A 62 27.07 30.38 -11.09
N MET A 63 25.99 29.67 -10.78
CA MET A 63 24.63 30.14 -11.07
C MET A 63 24.36 31.46 -10.35
N PRO A 64 23.67 32.43 -10.98
CA PRO A 64 23.20 33.61 -10.27
C PRO A 64 22.26 33.20 -9.13
N GLN A 65 22.45 33.76 -7.94
CA GLN A 65 21.54 33.55 -6.82
C GLN A 65 20.14 34.08 -7.19
N MET A 66 19.11 33.25 -7.02
CA MET A 66 17.72 33.69 -7.15
C MET A 66 17.42 34.78 -6.10
N PRO A 67 16.63 35.81 -6.43
CA PRO A 67 16.13 36.75 -5.43
C PRO A 67 15.31 36.00 -4.37
N GLN A 68 15.58 36.26 -3.08
CA GLN A 68 14.79 35.70 -2.00
C GLN A 68 13.35 36.21 -2.09
N MET A 69 12.39 35.28 -2.19
CA MET A 69 10.98 35.62 -2.04
C MET A 69 10.71 36.14 -0.61
N PRO A 70 9.80 37.11 -0.41
CA PRO A 70 9.42 37.56 0.91
C PRO A 70 8.88 36.39 1.75
N GLN A 71 9.41 36.19 2.94
CA GLN A 71 8.91 35.18 3.87
C GLN A 71 7.47 35.49 4.27
N MET A 72 6.52 34.62 3.92
CA MET A 72 5.19 34.65 4.50
C MET A 72 5.28 34.29 6.00
N PRO A 73 4.48 34.93 6.88
CA PRO A 73 4.49 34.60 8.30
C PRO A 73 4.15 33.11 8.52
N GLN A 74 4.98 32.40 9.28
CA GLN A 74 4.69 31.03 9.67
C GLN A 74 3.50 31.01 10.64
N PRO A 75 2.48 30.14 10.44
CA PRO A 75 1.43 29.98 11.43
C PRO A 75 1.96 29.23 12.66
N ASP A 76 1.56 29.75 13.82
CA ASP A 76 1.88 29.28 15.16
C ASP A 76 1.58 27.78 15.35
N LEU A 77 2.55 27.05 15.90
CA LEU A 77 2.47 25.62 16.18
C LEU A 77 1.66 25.41 17.46
N GLY A 78 0.35 25.46 17.33
CA GLY A 78 -0.59 25.06 18.36
C GLY A 78 -1.97 24.87 17.76
N GLN A 79 -2.51 23.65 17.91
CA GLN A 79 -3.85 23.15 17.55
C GLN A 79 -3.88 22.19 16.33
N PRO A 80 -4.51 21.01 16.46
CA PRO A 80 -4.70 20.09 15.34
C PRO A 80 -5.70 20.69 14.35
N THR A 81 -5.24 21.04 13.17
CA THR A 81 -6.09 21.48 12.06
C THR A 81 -6.82 20.27 11.47
N TYR A 82 -8.09 20.12 11.87
CA TYR A 82 -9.06 19.36 11.09
C TYR A 82 -9.11 19.95 9.68
N VAL A 83 -8.85 19.14 8.65
CA VAL A 83 -9.01 19.56 7.26
C VAL A 83 -10.49 19.82 7.01
N THR A 84 -10.81 21.08 6.71
CA THR A 84 -12.14 21.52 6.31
C THR A 84 -12.35 21.18 4.84
N ASN A 85 -13.50 20.61 4.50
CA ASN A 85 -13.91 20.42 3.12
C ASN A 85 -14.18 21.80 2.50
N TYR A 86 -13.33 22.25 1.59
CA TYR A 86 -13.65 23.41 0.75
C TYR A 86 -14.70 23.01 -0.27
N ILE A 87 -15.93 23.52 -0.08
CA ILE A 87 -16.96 23.56 -1.12
C ILE A 87 -16.68 24.81 -1.97
N TYR A 88 -16.39 24.62 -3.26
CA TYR A 88 -16.44 25.71 -4.22
C TYR A 88 -17.89 26.19 -4.35
N HIS A 89 -18.19 27.40 -3.90
CA HIS A 89 -19.43 28.08 -4.25
C HIS A 89 -19.34 28.59 -5.70
N GLY A 90 -19.54 27.71 -6.66
CA GLY A 90 -19.94 28.11 -8.01
C GLY A 90 -21.43 28.39 -8.02
N GLN A 91 -21.83 29.65 -8.24
CA GLN A 91 -23.22 29.99 -8.52
C GLN A 91 -23.70 29.21 -9.75
N THR A 92 -24.58 28.24 -9.54
CA THR A 92 -25.40 27.64 -10.59
C THR A 92 -26.83 27.57 -10.09
N SER A 93 -27.67 28.38 -10.73
CA SER A 93 -29.12 28.37 -10.61
C SER A 93 -29.62 27.07 -11.23
N GLY A 94 -30.03 26.11 -10.40
CA GLY A 94 -30.56 24.83 -10.87
C GLY A 94 -30.82 23.92 -9.70
N SER A 95 -32.09 23.82 -9.31
CA SER A 95 -32.58 22.99 -8.23
C SER A 95 -32.49 21.50 -8.57
N GLU A 96 -31.36 20.86 -8.33
CA GLU A 96 -31.27 19.41 -8.13
C GLU A 96 -30.15 19.15 -7.12
N GLN A 97 -30.53 19.07 -5.84
CA GLN A 97 -29.62 18.58 -4.81
C GLN A 97 -29.38 17.10 -5.06
N VAL A 98 -28.20 16.76 -5.61
CA VAL A 98 -27.73 15.37 -5.66
C VAL A 98 -27.43 14.93 -4.22
N GLN A 99 -28.40 14.27 -3.59
CA GLN A 99 -28.21 13.57 -2.33
C GLN A 99 -27.32 12.35 -2.61
N ILE A 100 -26.02 12.46 -2.32
CA ILE A 100 -25.17 11.27 -2.18
C ILE A 100 -25.57 10.62 -0.85
N SER A 101 -26.58 9.76 -0.88
CA SER A 101 -26.85 8.87 0.24
C SER A 101 -25.77 7.79 0.23
N GLU A 102 -24.60 8.08 0.80
CA GLU A 102 -23.80 7.00 1.37
C GLU A 102 -24.69 6.36 2.41
N SER A 103 -25.15 5.15 2.10
CA SER A 103 -25.90 4.30 3.02
C SER A 103 -25.03 4.01 4.24
N ALA A 104 -25.02 4.94 5.19
CA ALA A 104 -24.37 4.79 6.48
C ALA A 104 -25.05 3.60 7.17
N GLY A 105 -24.37 2.46 7.24
CA GLY A 105 -24.91 1.30 7.94
C GLY A 105 -24.17 -0.03 7.77
N ASP A 106 -23.58 -0.30 6.60
CA ASP A 106 -23.12 -1.65 6.28
C ASP A 106 -21.58 -1.79 6.21
N TYR A 107 -20.88 -0.74 5.78
CA TYR A 107 -19.42 -0.67 5.73
C TYR A 107 -18.94 0.79 5.74
N ASP A 108 -17.68 0.98 6.16
CA ASP A 108 -16.99 2.26 6.20
C ASP A 108 -15.55 2.11 5.67
N TRP A 109 -15.04 3.16 5.02
CA TRP A 109 -13.62 3.27 4.70
C TRP A 109 -12.92 4.03 5.81
N VAL A 110 -12.03 3.37 6.54
CA VAL A 110 -11.39 3.95 7.73
C VAL A 110 -9.95 4.33 7.44
N PRO A 111 -9.59 5.62 7.54
CA PRO A 111 -8.22 6.09 7.34
C PRO A 111 -7.23 5.38 8.27
N SER A 112 -6.09 4.98 7.72
CA SER A 112 -5.04 4.29 8.46
C SER A 112 -3.69 4.36 7.72
N THR A 113 -2.70 3.66 8.26
CA THR A 113 -1.44 3.40 7.57
C THR A 113 -1.16 1.90 7.53
N SER A 114 -0.26 1.48 6.64
CA SER A 114 0.15 0.07 6.55
C SER A 114 0.68 -0.52 7.86
N THR A 115 1.16 0.33 8.78
CA THR A 115 1.70 -0.07 10.09
C THR A 115 0.72 0.09 11.26
N THR A 116 -0.35 0.89 11.11
CA THR A 116 -1.33 1.14 12.19
C THR A 116 -2.68 0.44 11.97
N ALA A 117 -2.90 -0.11 10.77
CA ALA A 117 -4.13 -0.78 10.38
C ALA A 117 -4.50 -1.97 11.27
N ASN A 118 -3.54 -2.61 11.94
CA ASN A 118 -3.82 -3.73 12.84
C ASN A 118 -4.81 -3.38 13.98
N ASN A 119 -4.96 -2.10 14.34
CA ASN A 119 -5.99 -1.62 15.28
C ASN A 119 -7.43 -1.85 14.78
N LEU A 120 -7.61 -2.13 13.49
CA LEU A 120 -8.89 -2.44 12.83
C LEU A 120 -9.11 -3.95 12.69
N ALA A 121 -8.31 -4.78 13.36
CA ALA A 121 -8.54 -6.21 13.42
C ALA A 121 -9.94 -6.52 13.99
N GLY A 122 -10.61 -7.52 13.42
CA GLY A 122 -11.98 -7.89 13.79
C GLY A 122 -13.09 -7.08 13.10
N ARG A 123 -12.74 -5.97 12.43
CA ARG A 123 -13.70 -5.15 11.65
C ARG A 123 -13.30 -5.00 10.18
N ALA A 124 -12.01 -5.16 9.87
CA ALA A 124 -11.52 -5.08 8.50
C ALA A 124 -12.01 -6.25 7.63
N VAL A 125 -12.34 -5.95 6.37
CA VAL A 125 -12.77 -6.92 5.38
C VAL A 125 -11.56 -7.69 4.85
N VAL A 126 -11.57 -9.01 5.08
CA VAL A 126 -10.58 -9.93 4.51
C VAL A 126 -10.90 -10.14 3.03
N GLY A 127 -10.04 -9.62 2.17
CA GLY A 127 -10.12 -9.77 0.71
C GLY A 127 -9.68 -11.13 0.21
N GLY A 128 -8.76 -11.75 0.95
CA GLY A 128 -8.27 -13.09 0.67
C GLY A 128 -7.07 -13.43 1.54
N LYS A 129 -6.07 -14.09 0.96
CA LYS A 129 -4.91 -14.59 1.68
C LYS A 129 -3.68 -14.66 0.79
N GLU A 130 -2.52 -14.47 1.39
CA GLU A 130 -1.23 -14.73 0.77
C GLU A 130 -1.09 -16.22 0.40
N GLY A 131 -0.41 -16.49 -0.71
CA GLY A 131 -0.23 -17.86 -1.20
C GLY A 131 0.78 -18.68 -0.40
N TRP A 132 1.79 -18.04 0.19
CA TRP A 132 2.96 -18.73 0.76
C TRP A 132 2.86 -19.00 2.27
N ASP A 133 2.18 -18.16 3.04
CA ASP A 133 1.98 -18.34 4.49
C ASP A 133 0.51 -18.32 4.92
N GLY A 134 -0.41 -18.13 3.98
CA GLY A 134 -1.85 -18.06 4.24
C GLY A 134 -2.29 -16.83 5.04
N SER A 135 -1.42 -15.86 5.27
CA SER A 135 -1.76 -14.65 6.05
C SER A 135 -2.86 -13.85 5.35
N PRO A 136 -3.76 -13.19 6.11
CA PRO A 136 -4.89 -12.49 5.53
C PRO A 136 -4.44 -11.25 4.75
N LEU A 137 -5.07 -11.07 3.59
CA LEU A 137 -4.99 -9.84 2.81
C LEU A 137 -6.26 -9.03 3.04
N TRP A 138 -6.12 -7.80 3.51
CA TRP A 138 -7.24 -6.89 3.72
C TRP A 138 -7.52 -6.04 2.50
N VAL A 139 -8.80 -5.69 2.32
CA VAL A 139 -9.23 -4.74 1.28
C VAL A 139 -8.90 -3.32 1.74
N ILE A 140 -8.15 -2.61 0.92
CA ILE A 140 -7.82 -1.20 1.15
C ILE A 140 -8.13 -0.38 -0.10
N ARG A 141 -8.09 0.94 0.03
CA ARG A 141 -7.94 1.87 -1.09
C ARG A 141 -6.90 2.93 -0.75
N ALA A 142 -6.27 3.51 -1.77
CA ALA A 142 -5.31 4.59 -1.60
C ALA A 142 -5.31 5.52 -2.81
N TRP A 143 -4.91 6.78 -2.58
CA TRP A 143 -4.69 7.75 -3.64
C TRP A 143 -3.33 7.52 -4.32
N HIS A 144 -3.33 7.49 -5.64
CA HIS A 144 -2.10 7.46 -6.44
C HIS A 144 -2.33 8.13 -7.80
N ASN A 145 -1.51 9.13 -8.14
CA ASN A 145 -1.58 9.88 -9.42
C ASN A 145 -2.99 10.40 -9.78
N GLY A 146 -3.74 10.88 -8.80
CA GLY A 146 -5.09 11.41 -9.00
C GLY A 146 -6.20 10.36 -9.06
N ASP A 147 -5.86 9.07 -9.04
CA ASP A 147 -6.82 7.98 -8.93
C ASP A 147 -6.95 7.56 -7.46
N LEU A 148 -8.17 7.21 -7.04
CA LEU A 148 -8.44 6.49 -5.81
C LEU A 148 -8.62 5.02 -6.16
N ILE A 149 -7.69 4.15 -5.71
CA ILE A 149 -7.56 2.80 -6.24
C ILE A 149 -7.72 1.77 -5.12
N PRO A 150 -8.60 0.77 -5.27
CA PRO A 150 -8.66 -0.36 -4.34
C PRO A 150 -7.47 -1.31 -4.53
N GLY A 151 -6.99 -1.89 -3.44
CA GLY A 151 -5.79 -2.72 -3.40
C GLY A 151 -5.79 -3.69 -2.23
N LYS A 152 -4.59 -4.07 -1.81
CA LYS A 152 -4.36 -5.04 -0.73
C LYS A 152 -3.49 -4.48 0.38
N LEU A 153 -3.73 -4.94 1.60
CA LEU A 153 -2.80 -4.83 2.72
C LEU A 153 -2.48 -6.23 3.24
N SER A 154 -1.21 -6.58 3.25
CA SER A 154 -0.71 -7.71 4.03
C SER A 154 -0.41 -7.23 5.45
N VAL A 155 -1.33 -7.54 6.38
CA VAL A 155 -1.25 -7.05 7.76
C VAL A 155 -0.06 -7.64 8.50
N ARG A 156 0.25 -8.92 8.24
CA ARG A 156 1.42 -9.59 8.84
C ARG A 156 2.72 -8.92 8.44
N HIS A 157 2.81 -8.44 7.19
CA HIS A 157 4.03 -7.87 6.62
C HIS A 157 4.03 -6.34 6.61
N ASN A 158 2.99 -5.69 7.15
CA ASN A 158 2.79 -4.23 7.14
C ASN A 158 3.00 -3.58 5.76
N SER A 159 2.60 -4.29 4.71
CA SER A 159 2.83 -3.91 3.31
C SER A 159 1.51 -3.72 2.58
N ALA A 160 1.22 -2.49 2.17
CA ALA A 160 0.05 -2.16 1.38
C ALA A 160 0.45 -1.76 -0.04
N SER A 161 -0.38 -2.15 -1.01
CA SER A 161 -0.16 -1.86 -2.42
C SER A 161 -1.46 -1.60 -3.17
N VAL A 162 -1.40 -0.74 -4.18
CA VAL A 162 -2.44 -0.54 -5.19
C VAL A 162 -1.88 -0.82 -6.59
N MET A 163 -2.74 -1.11 -7.56
CA MET A 163 -2.31 -1.48 -8.90
C MET A 163 -2.48 -0.30 -9.84
N PHE A 164 -1.41 0.13 -10.51
CA PHE A 164 -1.42 1.28 -11.41
C PHE A 164 -0.41 1.13 -12.54
N ASN A 165 -0.87 1.35 -13.77
CA ASN A 165 -0.05 1.41 -14.99
C ASN A 165 0.95 0.24 -15.15
N GLY A 166 0.47 -1.00 -14.99
CA GLY A 166 1.29 -2.21 -15.13
C GLY A 166 2.10 -2.59 -13.89
N LYS A 167 2.04 -1.81 -12.80
CA LYS A 167 2.84 -2.03 -11.59
C LYS A 167 2.00 -2.19 -10.34
N GLU A 168 2.54 -2.95 -9.39
CA GLU A 168 2.10 -2.96 -8.00
C GLU A 168 2.84 -1.85 -7.26
N ILE A 169 2.12 -0.81 -6.85
CA ILE A 169 2.66 0.39 -6.23
C ILE A 169 2.53 0.29 -4.71
N PRO A 170 3.65 0.30 -3.96
CA PRO A 170 3.61 0.37 -2.51
C PRO A 170 2.99 1.69 -2.04
N VAL A 171 2.11 1.61 -1.05
CA VAL A 171 1.45 2.78 -0.44
C VAL A 171 1.50 2.69 1.08
N GLN A 172 1.51 3.84 1.74
CA GLN A 172 1.54 3.92 3.20
C GLN A 172 0.25 4.49 3.79
N ASN A 173 -0.23 5.62 3.25
CA ASN A 173 -1.50 6.22 3.63
C ASN A 173 -2.64 5.53 2.87
N ILE A 174 -3.55 4.92 3.62
CA ILE A 174 -4.58 4.04 3.07
C ILE A 174 -5.90 4.25 3.80
N GLU A 175 -6.98 3.75 3.21
CA GLU A 175 -8.23 3.53 3.92
C GLU A 175 -8.54 2.04 3.89
N VAL A 176 -8.83 1.46 5.05
CA VAL A 176 -9.19 0.05 5.19
C VAL A 176 -10.70 -0.09 5.12
N LEU A 177 -11.19 -0.99 4.27
CA LEU A 177 -12.61 -1.32 4.25
C LEU A 177 -12.98 -2.08 5.52
N CYS A 178 -13.86 -1.50 6.33
CA CYS A 178 -14.43 -2.14 7.51
C CYS A 178 -15.92 -2.39 7.28
N ALA A 179 -16.42 -3.54 7.70
CA ALA A 179 -17.83 -3.88 7.52
C ALA A 179 -18.33 -4.76 8.66
N LYS A 180 -19.65 -4.79 8.86
CA LYS A 180 -20.25 -5.78 9.75
C LYS A 180 -19.98 -7.18 9.19
N PRO A 181 -19.77 -8.19 10.05
CA PRO A 181 -19.80 -9.58 9.60
C PRO A 181 -21.09 -9.84 8.81
N ASP A 182 -20.96 -10.63 7.73
CA ASP A 182 -22.07 -11.05 6.87
C ASP A 182 -22.83 -9.93 6.11
N SER A 183 -22.40 -8.66 6.16
CA SER A 183 -23.01 -7.60 5.34
C SER A 183 -22.55 -7.60 3.89
N LEU A 184 -21.46 -8.33 3.58
CA LEU A 184 -20.85 -8.37 2.25
C LEU A 184 -20.65 -9.81 1.77
N ARG A 185 -20.69 -10.01 0.45
CA ARG A 185 -20.40 -11.29 -0.21
C ARG A 185 -19.52 -11.10 -1.44
N TRP A 186 -18.76 -12.13 -1.79
CA TRP A 186 -18.02 -12.20 -3.04
C TRP A 186 -18.87 -12.88 -4.11
N VAL A 187 -19.09 -12.20 -5.23
CA VAL A 187 -19.91 -12.67 -6.35
C VAL A 187 -19.01 -12.99 -7.54
N PRO A 188 -18.99 -14.23 -8.05
CA PRO A 188 -18.24 -14.57 -9.25
C PRO A 188 -18.67 -13.70 -10.43
N SER A 189 -17.70 -13.18 -11.17
CA SER A 189 -17.91 -12.26 -12.29
C SER A 189 -16.82 -12.44 -13.35
N SER A 190 -17.01 -11.80 -14.50
CA SER A 190 -16.02 -11.85 -15.57
C SER A 190 -16.14 -10.67 -16.52
N ASN A 191 -15.07 -10.42 -17.28
CA ASN A 191 -15.04 -9.47 -18.39
C ASN A 191 -15.57 -8.07 -18.02
N GLY A 192 -15.19 -7.55 -16.85
CA GLY A 192 -15.62 -6.23 -16.37
C GLY A 192 -17.07 -6.14 -15.89
N ASN A 193 -17.81 -7.25 -15.87
CA ASN A 193 -19.17 -7.26 -15.35
C ASN A 193 -19.18 -6.85 -13.86
N VAL A 194 -20.08 -5.92 -13.53
CA VAL A 194 -20.27 -5.39 -12.18
C VAL A 194 -21.68 -5.76 -11.73
N PRO A 195 -21.84 -6.74 -10.82
CA PRO A 195 -23.14 -7.15 -10.32
C PRO A 195 -23.79 -6.07 -9.42
N PRO A 196 -25.13 -6.11 -9.25
CA PRO A 196 -25.83 -5.20 -8.35
C PRO A 196 -25.28 -5.25 -6.92
N GLY A 197 -25.19 -4.08 -6.29
CA GLY A 197 -24.65 -3.93 -4.94
C GLY A 197 -23.12 -4.02 -4.85
N ALA A 198 -22.40 -4.01 -5.97
CA ALA A 198 -20.94 -3.97 -5.98
C ALA A 198 -20.39 -2.78 -5.16
N ILE A 199 -19.35 -3.05 -4.37
CA ILE A 199 -18.69 -2.05 -3.54
C ILE A 199 -17.76 -1.20 -4.40
N VAL A 200 -18.07 0.10 -4.45
CA VAL A 200 -17.20 1.11 -5.05
C VAL A 200 -15.91 1.21 -4.22
N GLY A 201 -14.79 0.88 -4.86
CA GLY A 201 -13.45 0.93 -4.27
C GLY A 201 -12.74 2.26 -4.52
N GLY A 202 -13.17 3.01 -5.53
CA GLY A 202 -12.62 4.33 -5.84
C GLY A 202 -12.99 4.78 -7.26
N LYS A 203 -12.16 5.65 -7.83
CA LYS A 203 -12.38 6.24 -9.16
C LYS A 203 -11.07 6.65 -9.80
N THR A 204 -11.02 6.59 -11.12
CA THR A 204 -9.92 7.18 -11.89
C THR A 204 -10.03 8.70 -11.86
N SER A 205 -8.93 9.37 -12.18
CA SER A 205 -8.83 10.82 -12.41
C SER A 205 -9.74 11.31 -13.53
N SER A 206 -10.10 10.45 -14.49
CA SER A 206 -11.12 10.73 -15.53
C SER A 206 -12.57 10.54 -15.06
N GLY A 207 -12.79 10.06 -13.83
CA GLY A 207 -14.11 9.86 -13.24
C GLY A 207 -14.71 8.46 -13.44
N GLU A 208 -13.98 7.52 -14.05
CA GLU A 208 -14.46 6.12 -14.15
C GLU A 208 -14.47 5.47 -12.77
N THR A 209 -15.58 4.82 -12.42
CA THR A 209 -15.72 4.13 -11.14
C THR A 209 -14.94 2.81 -11.14
N LEU A 210 -14.19 2.58 -10.07
CA LEU A 210 -13.48 1.32 -9.82
C LEU A 210 -14.17 0.55 -8.71
N TYR A 211 -14.25 -0.77 -8.85
CA TYR A 211 -14.89 -1.65 -7.87
C TYR A 211 -13.89 -2.56 -7.19
N VAL A 212 -14.23 -3.01 -5.99
CA VAL A 212 -13.43 -3.99 -5.25
C VAL A 212 -13.61 -5.37 -5.88
N GLY A 213 -12.53 -5.94 -6.40
CA GLY A 213 -12.50 -7.30 -6.90
C GLY A 213 -11.41 -8.13 -6.24
N ARG A 214 -11.38 -9.43 -6.53
CA ARG A 214 -10.27 -10.31 -6.19
C ARG A 214 -10.09 -11.39 -7.24
N ALA A 215 -8.86 -11.90 -7.36
CA ALA A 215 -8.53 -13.01 -8.24
C ALA A 215 -7.58 -14.01 -7.57
N ARG A 216 -7.54 -15.23 -8.13
CA ARG A 216 -6.64 -16.29 -7.70
C ARG A 216 -5.34 -16.24 -8.53
N HIS A 217 -4.20 -16.21 -7.86
CA HIS A 217 -2.87 -16.25 -8.49
C HIS A 217 -1.88 -16.97 -7.57
N GLN A 218 -1.21 -18.02 -8.06
CA GLN A 218 -0.17 -18.75 -7.30
C GLN A 218 -0.57 -19.05 -5.83
N LEU A 219 -1.67 -19.77 -5.64
CA LEU A 219 -2.25 -20.11 -4.32
C LEU A 219 -2.78 -18.93 -3.49
N SER A 220 -2.49 -17.68 -3.89
CA SER A 220 -3.05 -16.47 -3.31
C SER A 220 -4.48 -16.22 -3.78
N ILE A 221 -5.27 -15.58 -2.92
CA ILE A 221 -6.51 -14.89 -3.28
C ILE A 221 -6.25 -13.42 -2.99
N THR A 222 -6.08 -12.62 -4.03
CA THR A 222 -5.58 -11.25 -3.90
C THR A 222 -6.67 -10.24 -4.24
N PRO A 223 -7.03 -9.31 -3.32
CA PRO A 223 -7.93 -8.21 -3.64
C PRO A 223 -7.26 -7.16 -4.53
N GLY A 224 -8.06 -6.45 -5.31
CA GLY A 224 -7.62 -5.41 -6.22
C GLY A 224 -8.75 -4.63 -6.86
N LYS A 225 -8.51 -4.12 -8.07
CA LYS A 225 -9.44 -3.22 -8.77
C LYS A 225 -10.12 -3.91 -9.95
N VAL A 226 -11.44 -3.82 -10.02
CA VAL A 226 -12.19 -4.07 -11.24
C VAL A 226 -12.31 -2.76 -12.00
N HIS A 227 -11.91 -2.81 -13.27
CA HIS A 227 -11.97 -1.69 -14.19
C HIS A 227 -12.92 -2.06 -15.33
N PRO A 228 -14.18 -1.59 -15.28
CA PRO A 228 -15.22 -2.01 -16.20
C PRO A 228 -14.84 -1.79 -17.67
N SER A 229 -14.34 -0.60 -18.03
CA SER A 229 -13.96 -0.30 -19.42
C SER A 229 -12.81 -1.17 -19.95
N HIS A 230 -11.92 -1.64 -19.08
CA HIS A 230 -10.83 -2.56 -19.43
C HIS A 230 -11.28 -4.03 -19.44
N ASN A 231 -12.54 -4.30 -19.08
CA ASN A 231 -13.11 -5.63 -18.96
C ASN A 231 -12.28 -6.57 -18.06
N SER A 232 -11.65 -6.06 -16.99
CA SER A 232 -10.65 -6.80 -16.22
C SER A 232 -10.70 -6.47 -14.73
N CYS A 233 -10.33 -7.47 -13.90
CA CYS A 233 -9.85 -7.24 -12.55
C CYS A 233 -8.32 -7.27 -12.55
N TYR A 234 -7.69 -6.29 -11.92
CA TYR A 234 -6.25 -6.20 -11.76
C TYR A 234 -5.87 -6.50 -10.32
N ILE A 235 -4.85 -7.34 -10.13
CA ILE A 235 -4.26 -7.67 -8.82
C ILE A 235 -2.75 -7.44 -8.83
N GLY A 236 -2.16 -7.18 -7.67
CA GLY A 236 -0.73 -7.00 -7.50
C GLY A 236 -0.04 -8.30 -7.10
N PHE A 237 1.00 -8.70 -7.83
CA PHE A 237 1.86 -9.82 -7.46
C PHE A 237 3.29 -9.61 -7.97
N GLY A 238 4.28 -9.79 -7.10
CA GLY A 238 5.69 -9.70 -7.47
C GLY A 238 6.11 -8.32 -8.02
N GLY A 239 5.43 -7.24 -7.63
CA GLY A 239 5.73 -5.89 -8.15
C GLY A 239 4.99 -5.54 -9.45
N ALA A 240 4.24 -6.46 -10.03
CA ALA A 240 3.50 -6.27 -11.28
C ALA A 240 1.98 -6.18 -11.05
N GLU A 241 1.31 -5.43 -11.92
CA GLU A 241 -0.14 -5.46 -12.07
C GLU A 241 -0.52 -6.57 -13.07
N ILE A 242 -1.34 -7.52 -12.63
CA ILE A 242 -1.76 -8.67 -13.43
C ILE A 242 -3.26 -8.61 -13.70
N ALA A 243 -3.65 -8.71 -14.98
CA ALA A 243 -5.03 -8.65 -15.42
C ALA A 243 -5.70 -10.03 -15.43
N TYR A 244 -6.94 -10.08 -14.94
CA TYR A 244 -7.79 -11.27 -14.90
C TYR A 244 -9.15 -10.99 -15.54
N LYS A 245 -9.58 -11.91 -16.41
CA LYS A 245 -10.93 -11.89 -17.01
C LYS A 245 -11.96 -12.63 -16.17
N LYS A 246 -11.54 -13.52 -15.27
CA LYS A 246 -12.40 -14.21 -14.30
C LYS A 246 -11.97 -13.81 -12.90
N PHE A 247 -12.90 -13.33 -12.10
CA PHE A 247 -12.65 -12.74 -10.79
C PHE A 247 -13.93 -12.80 -9.94
N ASP A 248 -13.83 -12.43 -8.67
CA ASP A 248 -15.01 -12.14 -7.85
C ASP A 248 -15.12 -10.63 -7.61
N VAL A 249 -16.34 -10.11 -7.52
CA VAL A 249 -16.64 -8.73 -7.10
C VAL A 249 -17.19 -8.75 -5.70
N LEU A 250 -16.73 -7.82 -4.84
CA LEU A 250 -17.30 -7.65 -3.51
C LEU A 250 -18.63 -6.88 -3.63
N CYS A 251 -19.71 -7.43 -3.07
CA CYS A 251 -21.04 -6.86 -3.11
C CYS A 251 -21.68 -6.81 -1.73
N ARG A 252 -22.62 -5.89 -1.53
CA ARG A 252 -23.51 -5.90 -0.37
C ARG A 252 -24.41 -7.14 -0.39
N LEU A 253 -24.68 -7.66 0.80
CA LEU A 253 -25.76 -8.60 1.01
C LEU A 253 -27.06 -7.78 1.06
N SER A 254 -27.91 -7.96 0.04
CA SER A 254 -29.25 -7.38 -0.09
C SER A 254 -30.25 -8.11 0.79
#